data_AF-A0A949YPM6-F1
#
_entry.id   AF-A0A949YPM6-F1
#
_cell.length_a   1.000
_cell.length_b   1.000
_cell.length_c   1.000
_cell.angle_alpha   90.00
_cell.angle_beta   90.00
_cell.angle_gamma   90.00
#
_symmetry.space_group_name_H-M   'P 1'
#
loop_
_entity.id
_entity.type
_entity.pdbx_description
1 polymer ?
#
loop_
_entity_poly.entity_id
_entity_poly.type
_entity_poly.pdbx_seq_one_letter_code
_entity_poly.pdbx_strand_id
1 'polypeptide(L)' 'MSQTLKALGIDQLSVAQRILLVEEIWDSIVAEAEDMPLTEAQKQDLEHRLGAYNENPNAGSSWEDVRARLRAKT' A
#
# COMPACT_ATOMS: atom_id res chain seq x y z
N MET A 1 2.92 1.43 -23.06
CA MET A 1 3.96 2.00 -22.16
C MET A 1 3.64 3.47 -21.96
N SER A 2 3.51 3.94 -20.72
CA SER A 2 3.18 5.35 -20.41
C SER A 2 4.26 6.29 -20.97
N GLN A 3 3.87 7.42 -21.57
CA GLN A 3 4.81 8.40 -22.14
C GLN A 3 5.74 8.97 -21.06
N THR A 4 5.23 9.15 -19.84
CA THR A 4 5.99 9.64 -18.68
C THR A 4 7.13 8.70 -18.30
N LEU A 5 6.91 7.38 -18.35
CA LEU A 5 7.95 6.39 -18.02
C LEU A 5 9.13 6.48 -19.00
N LYS A 6 8.85 6.72 -20.29
CA LYS A 6 9.89 6.90 -21.31
C LYS A 6 10.63 8.23 -21.15
N ALA A 7 9.88 9.31 -20.92
CA ALA A 7 10.45 10.64 -20.74
C ALA A 7 11.42 10.71 -19.54
N LEU A 8 11.13 9.95 -18.48
CA LEU A 8 11.97 9.84 -17.29
C LEU A 8 12.99 8.70 -17.34
N GLY A 9 13.08 7.95 -18.46
CA GLY A 9 14.00 6.82 -18.63
C GLY A 9 13.71 5.60 -17.74
N ILE A 10 12.56 5.57 -17.05
CA ILE A 10 12.17 4.51 -16.11
C ILE A 10 11.93 3.19 -16.86
N ASP A 11 11.60 3.24 -18.15
CA ASP A 11 11.45 2.05 -18.99
C ASP A 11 12.76 1.28 -19.26
N GLN A 12 13.90 1.94 -19.07
CA GLN A 12 15.23 1.33 -19.22
C GLN A 12 15.71 0.66 -17.93
N LEU A 13 15.02 0.88 -16.82
CA LEU A 13 15.35 0.30 -15.53
C LEU A 13 14.87 -1.15 -15.43
N SER A 14 15.70 -1.99 -14.80
CA SER A 14 15.28 -3.33 -14.39
C SER A 14 14.10 -3.27 -13.40
N VAL A 15 13.41 -4.39 -13.19
CA VAL A 15 12.32 -4.47 -12.19
C VAL A 15 12.83 -4.09 -10.80
N ALA A 16 14.01 -4.59 -10.40
CA ALA A 16 14.59 -4.29 -9.09
C ALA A 16 14.88 -2.79 -8.92
N GLN A 17 15.47 -2.15 -9.93
CA GLN A 17 15.72 -0.71 -9.90
C GLN A 17 14.43 0.11 -9.84
N ARG A 18 13.36 -0.32 -10.52
CA ARG A 18 12.06 0.33 -10.42
C ARG A 18 11.44 0.21 -9.04
N ILE A 19 11.62 -0.93 -8.36
CA ILE A 19 11.14 -1.12 -6.99
C ILE A 19 11.87 -0.16 -6.04
N LEU A 20 13.20 -0.08 -6.14
CA LEU A 20 14.00 0.85 -5.34
C LEU A 20 13.63 2.31 -5.62
N LEU A 21 13.43 2.67 -6.89
CA LEU A 21 12.99 4.02 -7.25
C LEU A 21 11.60 4.35 -6.68
N VAL A 22 10.68 3.39 -6.64
CA VAL A 22 9.36 3.58 -6.01
C VAL A 22 9.51 3.85 -4.52
N GLU A 23 10.41 3.13 -3.84
CA GLU A 23 10.71 3.36 -2.42
C GLU A 23 11.31 4.75 -2.20
N GLU A 24 12.33 5.15 -2.97
CA GLU A 24 12.96 6.47 -2.87
C GLU A 24 11.96 7.62 -3.12
N ILE A 25 11.08 7.49 -4.12
CA ILE A 25 10.03 8.47 -4.38
C ILE A 25 9.03 8.50 -3.21
N TRP A 26 8.70 7.35 -2.64
CA TRP A 26 7.78 7.29 -1.51
C TRP A 26 8.37 8.00 -0.29
N ASP A 27 9.64 7.76 0.01
CA ASP A 27 10.36 8.43 1.10
C ASP A 27 10.44 9.94 0.88
N SER A 28 10.68 10.39 -0.37
CA SER A 28 10.72 11.82 -0.68
C SER A 28 9.35 12.49 -0.49
N ILE A 29 8.26 11.82 -0.89
CA ILE A 29 6.89 12.31 -0.67
C ILE A 29 6.61 12.43 0.82
N VAL A 30 7.01 11.44 1.63
CA VAL A 30 6.82 11.50 3.09
C VAL A 30 7.62 12.65 3.70
N ALA A 31 8.84 12.91 3.23
CA ALA A 31 9.68 14.00 3.71
C ALA A 31 9.11 15.40 3.40
N GLU A 32 8.38 15.54 2.29
CA GLU A 32 7.76 16.79 1.85
C GLU A 32 6.30 16.93 2.28
N ALA A 33 5.64 15.84 2.65
CA ALA A 33 4.24 15.84 3.05
C ALA A 33 4.06 16.67 4.32
N GLU A 34 3.09 17.59 4.27
CA GLU A 34 2.59 18.23 5.49
C GLU A 34 1.98 17.17 6.40
N ASP A 35 2.06 17.40 7.71
CA ASP A 35 1.41 16.55 8.70
C ASP A 35 -0.07 16.40 8.35
N MET A 36 -0.47 15.19 7.98
CA MET A 36 -1.86 14.83 7.70
C MET A 36 -2.38 14.02 8.88
N PRO A 37 -2.74 14.67 10.01
CA PRO A 37 -3.21 13.95 11.17
C PRO A 37 -4.49 13.20 10.83
N LEU A 38 -4.58 11.96 11.30
CA LEU A 38 -5.82 11.21 11.24
C LEU A 38 -6.92 11.96 12.00
N THR A 39 -8.11 12.01 11.42
CA THR A 39 -9.31 12.47 12.13
C THR A 39 -9.61 11.55 13.31
N GLU A 40 -10.29 12.05 14.34
CA GLU A 40 -10.67 11.24 15.49
C GLU A 40 -11.54 10.03 15.09
N ALA A 41 -12.42 10.20 14.10
CA ALA A 41 -13.21 9.09 13.57
C ALA A 41 -12.34 8.00 12.93
N GLN A 42 -11.28 8.37 12.21
CA GLN A 42 -10.34 7.40 11.64
C GLN A 42 -9.51 6.70 12.72
N LYS A 43 -9.06 7.43 13.75
CA LYS A 43 -8.33 6.84 14.88
C LYS A 43 -9.21 5.82 15.62
N GLN A 44 -10.46 6.17 15.89
CA GLN A 44 -11.43 5.28 16.54
C GLN A 44 -11.71 4.03 15.70
N ASP A 45 -11.85 4.14 14.37
CA ASP A 45 -12.00 2.97 13.50
C ASP A 45 -10.79 2.04 13.57
N LEU A 46 -9.57 2.61 13.53
CA LEU A 46 -8.34 1.82 13.63
C LEU A 46 -8.23 1.11 14.98
N GLU A 47 -8.53 1.80 16.07
CA GLU A 47 -8.50 1.22 17.42
C GLU A 47 -9.55 0.10 17.59
N HIS A 48 -10.76 0.32 17.10
CA HIS A 48 -11.81 -0.71 17.07
C HIS A 48 -11.37 -1.94 16.26
N ARG A 49 -10.82 -1.75 15.06
CA ARG A 49 -10.36 -2.85 14.20
C ARG A 49 -9.18 -3.60 14.82
N LEU A 50 -8.28 -2.89 15.50
CA LEU A 50 -7.17 -3.50 16.23
C LEU A 50 -7.66 -4.31 17.43
N GLY A 51 -8.63 -3.79 18.19
CA GLY A 51 -9.30 -4.51 19.28
C GLY A 51 -9.95 -5.81 18.79
N ALA A 52 -10.75 -5.73 17.72
CA ALA A 52 -11.40 -6.90 17.12
C ALA A 52 -10.39 -7.96 16.65
N TYR A 53 -9.26 -7.55 16.08
CA TYR A 53 -8.19 -8.46 15.70
C TYR A 53 -7.51 -9.12 16.92
N ASN A 54 -7.26 -8.36 17.99
CA ASN A 54 -6.66 -8.90 19.22
C ASN A 54 -7.59 -9.92 19.90
N GLU A 55 -8.90 -9.68 19.88
CA GLU A 55 -9.90 -10.61 20.42
C GLU A 55 -10.03 -11.87 19.55
N ASN A 56 -9.93 -11.73 18.22
CA ASN A 56 -9.99 -12.86 17.30
C ASN A 56 -9.01 -12.70 16.13
N PRO A 57 -7.75 -13.16 16.29
CA PRO A 57 -6.72 -13.03 15.25
C PRO A 57 -7.07 -13.78 13.95
N ASN A 58 -7.95 -14.77 14.03
CA ASN A 58 -8.36 -15.61 12.91
C ASN A 58 -9.64 -15.08 12.21
N ALA A 59 -10.17 -13.92 12.61
CA ALA A 59 -11.30 -13.29 11.94
C ALA A 59 -10.96 -12.82 10.50
N GLY A 60 -9.67 -12.62 10.21
CA GLY A 60 -9.17 -12.28 8.89
C GLY A 60 -9.05 -13.49 7.96
N SER A 61 -8.95 -13.23 6.66
CA SER A 61 -8.52 -14.24 5.68
C SER A 61 -7.02 -14.09 5.43
N SER A 62 -6.34 -15.20 5.15
CA SER A 62 -4.97 -15.12 4.64
C SER A 62 -4.93 -14.40 3.30
N TRP A 63 -3.75 -13.91 2.92
CA TRP A 63 -3.57 -13.31 1.60
C TRP A 63 -3.89 -14.29 0.48
N GLU A 64 -3.56 -15.57 0.65
CA GLU A 64 -3.85 -16.64 -0.30
C GLU A 64 -5.37 -16.78 -0.53
N ASP A 65 -6.15 -16.78 0.54
CA ASP A 65 -7.61 -16.89 0.48
C ASP A 65 -8.24 -15.67 -0.20
N VAL A 66 -7.79 -14.46 0.15
CA VAL A 66 -8.25 -13.21 -0.49
C VAL A 66 -7.93 -13.24 -1.98
N ARG A 67 -6.69 -13.61 -2.34
CA ARG A 67 -6.24 -13.68 -3.74
C ARG A 67 -7.02 -14.72 -4.53
N ALA A 68 -7.33 -15.88 -3.93
CA ALA A 68 -8.16 -16.90 -4.54
C ALA A 68 -9.56 -16.37 -4.85
N ARG A 69 -10.22 -15.70 -3.87
CA ARG A 69 -11.54 -15.09 -4.07
C ARG A 69 -11.55 -14.02 -5.17
N LEU A 70 -10.53 -13.16 -5.22
CA LEU A 70 -10.44 -12.10 -6.24
C LEU A 70 -10.27 -12.67 -7.65
N ARG A 71 -9.51 -13.76 -7.79
CA ARG A 71 -9.29 -14.43 -9.09
C ARG A 71 -10.48 -15.28 -9.53
N ALA A 72 -11.25 -15.83 -8.60
CA ALA A 72 -12.46 -16.58 -8.90
C ALA A 72 -13.64 -15.70 -9.38
N LYS A 73 -13.52 -14.36 -9.27
CA LYS A 73 -14.50 -13.39 -9.76
C LYS A 73 -14.21 -12.88 -11.19
N THR A 74 -13.33 -13.55 -11.93
CA THR A 74 -13.08 -13.33 -13.37
C THR A 74 -13.60 -14.54 -14.13
#